data_AF-A0A1S6ILS2-F1
#
_entry.id   AF-A0A1S6ILS2-F1
#
_cell.length_a   1.000
_cell.length_b   1.000
_cell.length_c   1.000
_cell.angle_alpha   90.00
_cell.angle_beta   90.00
_cell.angle_gamma   90.00
#
_symmetry.space_group_name_H-M   'P 1'
#
loop_
_entity.id
_entity.type
_entity.pdbx_description
1 polymer ?
#
loop_
_entity_poly.entity_id
_entity_poly.type
_entity_poly.pdbx_seq_one_letter_code
_entity_poly.pdbx_strand_id
1 'polypeptide(L)'
;MDTRFNSKMFFDNIYFLIKKRNEKIGDLESTAGVSTGYISRTSKESGAKPGIDFIISVASYLKISIDTLLTVDLSSLTPTELYLVSFFEKLKSDTVNDKLGWEKNSSDSLNYEEPDLNGVLSHPLMNYETFYDLSESEYPEEVTRNVMVSNAFGHHTVIAGDCFSLNMANNTTLHLMNICKTIHKVNDPNARAVEVWMTNNSGSQVYIGSNMEGMNLKYIIDDLYQTIVENLKYPKLNDSIRFAIESYMEKGIQPNDIDYSDLPF
;
A
#
# COMPACT_ATOMS: atom_id res chain seq x y z
N MET A 1 -7.59 19.31 9.06
CA MET A 1 -8.43 19.51 7.87
C MET A 1 -9.89 19.46 8.27
N ASP A 2 -10.74 20.23 7.59
CA ASP A 2 -12.18 20.20 7.74
C ASP A 2 -12.70 18.89 7.13
N THR A 3 -12.98 17.87 7.95
CA THR A 3 -13.41 16.51 7.57
C THR A 3 -14.87 16.47 7.11
N ARG A 4 -15.28 17.46 6.31
CA ARG A 4 -16.65 17.55 5.77
C ARG A 4 -16.72 16.87 4.41
N PHE A 5 -17.73 16.02 4.24
CA PHE A 5 -18.04 15.37 2.98
C PHE A 5 -18.13 16.39 1.84
N ASN A 6 -17.28 16.23 0.82
CA ASN A 6 -17.28 17.06 -0.37
C ASN A 6 -18.18 16.42 -1.44
N SER A 7 -19.47 16.77 -1.42
CA SER A 7 -20.46 16.21 -2.34
C SER A 7 -20.12 16.48 -3.81
N LYS A 8 -19.53 17.64 -4.09
CA LYS A 8 -19.11 18.01 -5.45
C LYS A 8 -18.05 17.04 -5.97
N MET A 9 -16.96 16.84 -5.21
CA MET A 9 -15.89 15.92 -5.59
C MET A 9 -16.40 14.49 -5.78
N PHE A 10 -17.26 14.02 -4.87
CA PHE A 10 -17.89 12.70 -4.99
C PHE A 10 -18.66 12.53 -6.32
N PHE A 11 -19.50 13.50 -6.70
CA PHE A 11 -20.23 13.43 -7.96
C PHE A 11 -19.34 13.64 -9.19
N ASP A 12 -18.35 14.52 -9.11
CA ASP A 12 -17.37 14.74 -10.19
C ASP A 12 -16.57 13.46 -10.47
N ASN A 13 -16.17 12.73 -9.42
CA ASN A 13 -15.55 11.40 -9.52
C ASN A 13 -16.46 10.39 -10.22
N ILE A 14 -17.75 10.34 -9.89
CA ILE A 14 -18.72 9.45 -10.56
C ILE A 14 -18.80 9.77 -12.05
N TYR A 15 -18.98 11.04 -12.41
CA TYR A 15 -19.06 11.45 -13.81
C TYR A 15 -17.79 11.12 -14.57
N PHE A 16 -16.62 11.37 -13.95
CA PHE A 16 -15.33 11.05 -14.51
C PHE A 16 -15.18 9.55 -14.80
N LEU A 17 -15.48 8.69 -13.82
CA LEU A 17 -15.34 7.24 -13.96
C LEU A 17 -16.32 6.64 -14.97
N ILE A 18 -17.59 7.08 -14.97
CA ILE A 18 -18.59 6.65 -15.95
C ILE A 18 -18.19 7.02 -17.37
N LYS A 19 -17.72 8.26 -17.57
CA LYS A 19 -17.22 8.72 -18.88
C LYS A 19 -16.00 7.91 -19.32
N LYS A 20 -15.06 7.63 -18.41
CA LYS A 20 -13.86 6.84 -18.69
C LYS A 20 -14.20 5.39 -19.10
N ARG A 21 -15.31 4.83 -18.58
CA ARG A 21 -15.82 3.50 -18.95
C ARG A 21 -16.71 3.48 -20.18
N ASN A 22 -17.06 4.64 -20.74
CA ASN A 22 -18.03 4.77 -21.82
C ASN A 22 -19.40 4.16 -21.47
N GLU A 23 -19.82 4.30 -20.21
CA GLU A 23 -21.10 3.80 -19.70
C GLU A 23 -22.11 4.95 -19.56
N LYS A 24 -23.41 4.61 -19.41
CA LYS A 24 -24.45 5.63 -19.19
C LYS A 24 -24.70 5.80 -17.70
N ILE A 25 -24.83 7.06 -17.27
CA ILE A 25 -25.15 7.39 -15.88
C ILE A 25 -26.48 6.76 -15.41
N GLY A 26 -27.44 6.59 -16.32
CA GLY A 26 -28.73 5.95 -16.01
C GLY A 26 -28.62 4.48 -15.63
N ASP A 27 -27.61 3.75 -16.16
CA ASP A 27 -27.39 2.34 -15.82
C ASP A 27 -26.85 2.22 -14.38
N LEU A 28 -26.00 3.16 -13.98
CA LEU A 28 -25.56 3.30 -12.59
C LEU A 28 -26.73 3.64 -11.66
N GLU A 29 -27.59 4.59 -12.03
CA GLU A 29 -28.77 4.97 -11.24
C GLU A 29 -29.71 3.78 -11.03
N SER A 30 -29.97 3.01 -12.09
CA SER A 30 -30.78 1.79 -12.01
C SER A 30 -30.15 0.75 -11.10
N THR A 31 -28.82 0.55 -11.20
CA THR A 31 -28.11 -0.43 -10.38
C THR A 31 -28.06 -0.02 -8.91
N ALA A 32 -27.93 1.29 -8.64
CA ALA A 32 -27.94 1.85 -7.29
C ALA A 32 -29.34 2.00 -6.69
N GLY A 33 -30.39 1.58 -7.40
CA GLY A 33 -31.77 1.61 -6.90
C GLY A 33 -32.35 3.02 -6.73
N VAL A 34 -31.85 4.00 -7.47
CA VAL A 34 -32.31 5.40 -7.42
C VAL A 34 -33.07 5.80 -8.68
N SER A 35 -33.93 6.82 -8.56
CA SER A 35 -34.71 7.35 -9.68
C SER A 35 -33.82 7.90 -10.80
N THR A 36 -34.24 7.78 -12.06
CA THR A 36 -33.52 8.39 -13.19
C THR A 36 -33.32 9.90 -13.00
N GLY A 37 -32.12 10.37 -13.30
CA GLY A 37 -31.66 11.74 -13.10
C GLY A 37 -31.43 12.12 -11.63
N TYR A 38 -31.47 11.18 -10.69
CA TYR A 38 -31.11 11.41 -9.30
C TYR A 38 -29.72 12.05 -9.19
N ILE A 39 -28.71 11.45 -9.83
CA ILE A 39 -27.33 11.95 -9.77
C ILE A 39 -27.25 13.38 -10.31
N SER A 40 -27.91 13.67 -11.42
CA SER A 40 -27.92 15.00 -12.02
C SER A 40 -28.69 16.06 -11.23
N ARG A 41 -29.70 15.67 -10.46
CA ARG A 41 -30.42 16.56 -9.55
C ARG A 41 -29.59 16.82 -8.29
N THR A 42 -29.12 15.75 -7.65
CA THR A 42 -28.40 15.81 -6.38
C THR A 42 -27.02 16.45 -6.53
N SER A 43 -26.35 16.30 -7.68
CA SER A 43 -25.05 16.95 -7.91
C SER A 43 -25.12 18.47 -8.04
N LYS A 44 -26.31 19.04 -8.32
CA LYS A 44 -26.53 20.49 -8.41
C LYS A 44 -26.94 21.11 -7.08
N GLU A 45 -27.33 20.28 -6.11
CA GLU A 45 -27.74 20.73 -4.79
C GLU A 45 -26.50 20.99 -3.92
N SER A 46 -26.34 22.24 -3.49
CA SER A 46 -25.24 22.63 -2.62
C SER A 46 -25.38 21.92 -1.27
N GLY A 47 -24.35 21.17 -0.87
CA GLY A 47 -24.34 20.44 0.40
C GLY A 47 -25.18 19.16 0.42
N ALA A 48 -25.53 18.61 -0.76
CA ALA A 48 -26.21 17.33 -0.86
C ALA A 48 -25.52 16.23 -0.05
N LYS A 49 -26.30 15.36 0.60
CA LYS A 49 -25.82 14.22 1.38
C LYS A 49 -26.48 12.94 0.88
N PRO A 50 -25.88 12.26 -0.12
CA PRO A 50 -26.41 11.00 -0.62
C PRO A 50 -26.48 9.96 0.50
N GLY A 51 -27.50 9.09 0.45
CA GLY A 51 -27.64 8.00 1.41
C GLY A 51 -26.46 7.02 1.33
N ILE A 52 -26.15 6.36 2.45
CA ILE A 52 -25.02 5.42 2.53
C ILE A 52 -25.18 4.23 1.55
N ASP A 53 -26.40 3.72 1.39
CA ASP A 53 -26.68 2.61 0.45
C ASP A 53 -26.36 3.00 -0.99
N PHE A 54 -26.62 4.26 -1.36
CA PHE A 54 -26.26 4.79 -2.67
C PHE A 54 -24.73 4.85 -2.84
N ILE A 55 -24.01 5.36 -1.83
CA ILE A 55 -22.53 5.44 -1.87
C ILE A 55 -21.91 4.05 -2.01
N ILE A 56 -22.37 3.07 -1.21
CA ILE A 56 -21.91 1.68 -1.27
C ILE A 56 -22.18 1.06 -2.65
N SER A 57 -23.39 1.28 -3.19
CA SER A 57 -23.78 0.75 -4.50
C SER A 57 -22.93 1.32 -5.63
N VAL A 58 -22.67 2.63 -5.59
CA VAL A 58 -21.81 3.31 -6.56
C VAL A 58 -20.37 2.80 -6.47
N ALA A 59 -19.80 2.71 -5.27
CA ALA A 59 -18.45 2.19 -5.06
C ALA A 59 -18.31 0.76 -5.60
N SER A 60 -19.29 -0.10 -5.32
CA SER A 60 -19.35 -1.48 -5.80
C SER A 60 -19.43 -1.56 -7.33
N TYR A 61 -20.32 -0.79 -7.94
CA TYR A 61 -20.46 -0.71 -9.40
C TYR A 61 -19.17 -0.20 -10.07
N LEU A 62 -18.58 0.85 -9.50
CA LEU A 62 -17.35 1.45 -9.97
C LEU A 62 -16.09 0.68 -9.56
N LYS A 63 -16.22 -0.45 -8.84
CA LYS A 63 -15.08 -1.29 -8.40
C LYS A 63 -13.95 -0.46 -7.78
N ILE A 64 -14.31 0.48 -6.91
CA ILE A 64 -13.39 1.38 -6.22
C ILE A 64 -13.80 1.46 -4.76
N SER A 65 -12.83 1.58 -3.84
CA SER A 65 -13.14 1.79 -2.43
C SER A 65 -13.97 3.06 -2.20
N ILE A 66 -14.82 3.00 -1.18
CA ILE A 66 -15.61 4.15 -0.72
C ILE A 66 -14.65 5.29 -0.33
N ASP A 67 -13.57 4.98 0.38
CA ASP A 67 -12.59 5.97 0.82
C ASP A 67 -11.96 6.70 -0.36
N THR A 68 -11.53 5.99 -1.41
CA THR A 68 -10.96 6.66 -2.60
C THR A 68 -11.99 7.53 -3.30
N LEU A 69 -13.23 7.06 -3.44
CA LEU A 69 -14.31 7.81 -4.06
C LEU A 69 -14.64 9.11 -3.29
N LEU A 70 -14.40 9.13 -1.98
CA LEU A 70 -14.70 10.23 -1.07
C LEU A 70 -13.51 11.14 -0.74
N THR A 71 -12.28 10.72 -0.97
CA THR A 71 -11.07 11.44 -0.50
C THR A 71 -10.13 11.89 -1.61
N VAL A 72 -10.26 11.31 -2.81
CA VAL A 72 -9.34 11.58 -3.93
C VAL A 72 -10.10 12.26 -5.06
N ASP A 73 -9.61 13.40 -5.55
CA ASP A 73 -10.11 14.00 -6.79
C ASP A 73 -9.53 13.24 -7.98
N LEU A 74 -10.29 12.27 -8.49
CA LEU A 74 -9.86 11.41 -9.60
C LEU A 74 -9.74 12.19 -10.91
N SER A 75 -10.44 13.32 -11.03
CA SER A 75 -10.45 14.12 -12.25
C SER A 75 -9.17 14.95 -12.42
N SER A 76 -8.47 15.26 -11.33
CA SER A 76 -7.21 15.99 -11.34
C SER A 76 -5.97 15.10 -11.50
N LEU A 77 -6.13 13.78 -11.41
CA LEU A 77 -5.02 12.83 -11.49
C LEU A 77 -4.47 12.70 -12.91
N THR A 78 -3.15 12.56 -13.01
CA THR A 78 -2.46 12.20 -14.24
C THR A 78 -2.84 10.78 -14.71
N PRO A 79 -2.64 10.43 -15.99
CA PRO A 79 -2.87 9.08 -16.47
C PRO A 79 -2.13 7.99 -15.68
N THR A 80 -0.90 8.29 -15.23
CA THR A 80 -0.09 7.37 -14.42
C THR A 80 -0.67 7.19 -13.03
N GLU A 81 -1.07 8.26 -12.35
CA GLU A 81 -1.72 8.18 -11.03
C GLU A 81 -3.04 7.42 -11.11
N LEU A 82 -3.84 7.62 -12.16
CA LEU A 82 -5.06 6.85 -12.39
C LEU A 82 -4.81 5.36 -12.61
N TYR A 83 -3.71 5.02 -13.27
CA TYR A 83 -3.27 3.64 -13.40
C TYR A 83 -2.88 3.06 -12.03
N LEU A 84 -2.13 3.83 -11.22
CA LEU A 84 -1.75 3.44 -9.86
C LEU A 84 -2.96 3.29 -8.92
N VAL A 85 -3.97 4.16 -9.01
CA VAL A 85 -5.24 4.00 -8.29
C VAL A 85 -5.86 2.64 -8.60
N SER A 86 -5.98 2.30 -9.88
CA SER A 86 -6.57 1.03 -10.32
C SER A 86 -5.74 -0.18 -9.84
N PHE A 87 -4.41 -0.03 -9.85
CA PHE A 87 -3.48 -1.03 -9.33
C PHE A 87 -3.63 -1.25 -7.82
N PHE A 88 -3.62 -0.18 -7.02
CA PHE A 88 -3.76 -0.28 -5.57
C PHE A 88 -5.14 -0.78 -5.13
N GLU A 89 -6.22 -0.39 -5.81
CA GLU A 89 -7.56 -0.96 -5.57
C GLU A 89 -7.59 -2.47 -5.80
N LYS A 90 -6.95 -2.95 -6.87
CA LYS A 90 -6.82 -4.39 -7.11
C LYS A 90 -5.98 -5.07 -6.03
N LEU A 91 -4.85 -4.47 -5.62
CA LEU A 91 -4.01 -5.00 -4.56
C LEU A 91 -4.76 -5.13 -3.23
N LYS A 92 -5.53 -4.11 -2.84
CA LYS A 92 -6.37 -4.17 -1.63
C LYS A 92 -7.37 -5.31 -1.72
N SER A 93 -8.10 -5.40 -2.82
CA SER A 93 -9.08 -6.47 -3.04
C SER A 93 -8.43 -7.85 -2.96
N ASP A 94 -7.31 -8.07 -3.64
CA ASP A 94 -6.63 -9.37 -3.61
C ASP A 94 -5.97 -9.67 -2.24
N THR A 95 -5.58 -8.65 -1.48
CA THR A 95 -5.11 -8.79 -0.09
C THR A 95 -6.23 -9.28 0.82
N VAL A 96 -7.40 -8.62 0.79
CA VAL A 96 -8.56 -9.00 1.62
C VAL A 96 -9.08 -10.40 1.28
N ASN A 97 -8.93 -10.82 0.03
CA ASN A 97 -9.32 -12.16 -0.44
C ASN A 97 -8.22 -13.22 -0.27
N ASP A 98 -7.16 -12.93 0.48
CA ASP A 98 -6.06 -13.86 0.78
C ASP A 98 -5.39 -14.47 -0.46
N LYS A 99 -5.27 -13.67 -1.54
CA LYS A 99 -4.62 -14.06 -2.79
C LYS A 99 -3.17 -13.59 -2.89
N LEU A 100 -2.72 -12.76 -1.95
CA LEU A 100 -1.39 -12.16 -1.97
C LEU A 100 -0.56 -12.62 -0.77
N GLY A 101 0.63 -13.15 -1.04
CA GLY A 101 1.60 -13.52 -0.02
C GLY A 101 2.51 -12.33 0.30
N TRP A 102 2.03 -11.42 1.14
CA TRP A 102 2.84 -10.31 1.65
C TRP A 102 3.91 -10.82 2.61
N GLU A 103 5.14 -10.36 2.42
CA GLU A 103 6.26 -10.55 3.34
C GLU A 103 6.36 -9.35 4.27
N LYS A 104 6.43 -9.61 5.58
CA LYS A 104 6.60 -8.57 6.59
C LYS A 104 8.07 -8.45 6.96
N ASN A 105 8.59 -7.24 6.83
CA ASN A 105 9.95 -6.85 7.25
C ASN A 105 9.82 -5.92 8.46
N SER A 106 10.24 -6.37 9.65
CA SER A 106 10.15 -5.54 10.86
C SER A 106 11.18 -4.41 10.83
N SER A 107 10.89 -3.31 11.54
CA SER A 107 11.85 -2.22 11.70
C SER A 107 13.15 -2.69 12.34
N ASP A 108 13.07 -3.63 13.28
CA ASP A 108 14.24 -4.19 13.96
C ASP A 108 15.13 -4.96 12.98
N SER A 109 14.53 -5.84 12.18
CA SER A 109 15.24 -6.61 11.16
C SER A 109 15.93 -5.70 10.14
N LEU A 110 15.25 -4.66 9.66
CA LEU A 110 15.81 -3.78 8.63
C LEU A 110 16.88 -2.82 9.18
N ASN A 111 16.67 -2.26 10.37
CA ASN A 111 17.60 -1.29 10.95
C ASN A 111 18.88 -1.94 11.48
N TYR A 112 18.85 -3.23 11.85
CA TYR A 112 19.97 -3.93 12.49
C TYR A 112 20.45 -5.17 11.73
N GLU A 113 20.01 -5.36 10.49
CA GLU A 113 20.57 -6.38 9.61
C GLU A 113 22.09 -6.21 9.47
N GLU A 114 22.83 -7.30 9.65
CA GLU A 114 24.26 -7.33 9.37
C GLU A 114 24.50 -7.45 7.86
N PRO A 115 25.32 -6.57 7.25
CA PRO A 115 25.65 -6.69 5.85
C PRO A 115 26.49 -7.95 5.59
N ASP A 116 26.44 -8.44 4.35
CA ASP A 116 27.27 -9.55 3.91
C ASP A 116 28.77 -9.19 3.89
N LEU A 117 29.61 -10.14 3.49
CA LEU A 117 31.07 -9.93 3.39
C LEU A 117 31.48 -8.79 2.44
N ASN A 118 30.58 -8.34 1.56
CA ASN A 118 30.80 -7.24 0.62
C ASN A 118 30.16 -5.93 1.08
N GLY A 119 29.55 -5.87 2.28
CA GLY A 119 28.84 -4.68 2.75
C GLY A 119 27.42 -4.53 2.20
N VAL A 120 26.86 -5.59 1.59
CA VAL A 120 25.55 -5.55 0.93
C VAL A 120 24.48 -6.08 1.89
N LEU A 121 23.41 -5.30 2.06
CA LEU A 121 22.22 -5.70 2.81
C LEU A 121 21.27 -6.49 1.90
N SER A 122 20.48 -7.41 2.48
CA SER A 122 19.54 -8.23 1.71
C SER A 122 18.38 -7.43 1.15
N HIS A 123 17.89 -6.43 1.88
CA HIS A 123 16.77 -5.63 1.42
C HIS A 123 17.22 -4.60 0.36
N PRO A 124 16.63 -4.61 -0.85
CA PRO A 124 17.16 -3.86 -2.00
C PRO A 124 17.04 -2.34 -1.90
N LEU A 125 16.29 -1.81 -0.93
CA LEU A 125 16.19 -0.37 -0.64
C LEU A 125 17.08 0.09 0.53
N MET A 126 17.81 -0.83 1.15
CA MET A 126 18.68 -0.54 2.27
C MET A 126 20.14 -0.54 1.80
N ASN A 127 20.91 0.44 2.28
CA ASN A 127 22.34 0.52 2.11
C ASN A 127 23.03 0.55 3.48
N TYR A 128 24.28 0.08 3.54
CA TYR A 128 25.15 0.27 4.71
C TYR A 128 26.12 1.41 4.40
N GLU A 129 25.91 2.58 5.03
CA GLU A 129 26.64 3.80 4.68
C GLU A 129 27.21 4.50 5.91
N THR A 130 28.35 5.17 5.72
CA THR A 130 28.92 6.14 6.66
C THR A 130 28.61 7.55 6.17
N PHE A 131 27.92 8.34 7.00
CA PHE A 131 27.54 9.71 6.66
C PHE A 131 27.42 10.59 7.91
N TYR A 132 27.34 11.90 7.71
CA TYR A 132 27.07 12.84 8.80
C TYR A 132 25.58 12.99 9.01
N ASP A 133 25.07 12.57 10.16
CA ASP A 133 23.67 12.75 10.54
C ASP A 133 23.55 13.80 11.64
N LEU A 134 22.44 14.54 11.63
CA LEU A 134 22.20 15.55 12.64
C LEU A 134 21.85 14.86 13.96
N SER A 135 22.58 15.18 15.03
CA SER A 135 22.27 14.72 16.38
C SER A 135 21.25 15.65 17.06
N GLU A 136 20.69 15.21 18.20
CA GLU A 136 19.86 16.08 19.05
C GLU A 136 20.64 17.30 19.60
N SER A 137 21.98 17.29 19.50
CA SER A 137 22.86 18.35 19.96
C SER A 137 23.17 19.43 18.90
N GLU A 138 22.45 19.47 17.78
CA GLU A 138 22.57 20.42 16.66
C GLU A 138 23.89 20.35 15.85
N TYR A 139 24.86 19.53 16.26
CA TYR A 139 26.06 19.25 15.49
C TYR A 139 25.96 17.91 14.74
N PRO A 140 26.31 17.84 13.44
CA PRO A 140 26.36 16.59 12.71
C PRO A 140 27.43 15.66 13.28
N GLU A 141 27.07 14.39 13.48
CA GLU A 141 27.98 13.33 13.91
C GLU A 141 28.15 12.31 12.79
N GLU A 142 29.36 11.79 12.62
CA GLU A 142 29.61 10.69 11.69
C GLU A 142 29.02 9.41 12.26
N VAL A 143 28.08 8.82 11.53
CA VAL A 143 27.41 7.58 11.87
C VAL A 143 27.60 6.56 10.76
N THR A 144 27.71 5.28 11.12
CA THR A 144 27.69 4.18 10.17
C THR A 144 26.54 3.24 10.53
N ARG A 145 25.55 3.11 9.65
CA ARG A 145 24.35 2.31 9.90
C ARG A 145 23.63 1.93 8.61
N ASN A 146 22.67 1.02 8.74
CA ASN A 146 21.70 0.74 7.70
C ASN A 146 20.85 1.99 7.46
N VAL A 147 20.77 2.43 6.19
CA VAL A 147 20.02 3.60 5.77
C VAL A 147 19.19 3.28 4.53
N MET A 148 17.96 3.75 4.53
CA MET A 148 17.14 3.87 3.33
C MET A 148 17.14 5.34 2.91
N VAL A 149 17.55 5.64 1.68
CA VAL A 149 17.44 7.00 1.15
C VAL A 149 16.01 7.20 0.66
N SER A 150 15.16 7.75 1.53
CA SER A 150 13.74 7.98 1.20
C SER A 150 13.55 9.19 0.30
N ASN A 151 12.43 9.22 -0.43
CA ASN A 151 12.08 10.38 -1.25
C ASN A 151 11.61 11.56 -0.36
N ALA A 152 11.00 11.27 0.79
CA ALA A 152 10.48 12.26 1.72
C ALA A 152 11.56 12.89 2.62
N PHE A 153 12.53 12.10 3.09
CA PHE A 153 13.48 12.52 4.13
C PHE A 153 14.96 12.31 3.74
N GLY A 154 15.27 11.74 2.57
CA GLY A 154 16.64 11.48 2.13
C GLY A 154 17.39 10.54 3.07
N HIS A 155 18.66 10.84 3.37
CA HIS A 155 19.49 10.06 4.30
C HIS A 155 19.02 10.18 5.77
N HIS A 156 18.18 11.16 6.11
CA HIS A 156 17.67 11.37 7.47
C HIS A 156 16.44 10.50 7.76
N THR A 157 16.53 9.22 7.38
CA THR A 157 15.43 8.25 7.46
C THR A 157 15.76 7.13 8.44
N VAL A 158 14.75 6.69 9.18
CA VAL A 158 14.76 5.49 10.00
C VAL A 158 13.51 4.67 9.67
N ILE A 159 13.62 3.34 9.67
CA ILE A 159 12.46 2.47 9.56
C ILE A 159 11.69 2.51 10.88
N ALA A 160 10.43 2.94 10.81
CA ALA A 160 9.63 3.33 11.98
C ALA A 160 8.64 2.26 12.45
N GLY A 161 8.42 1.22 11.64
CA GLY A 161 7.50 0.13 11.93
C GLY A 161 7.62 -0.98 10.91
N ASP A 162 6.57 -1.79 10.80
CA ASP A 162 6.54 -2.89 9.84
C ASP A 162 6.52 -2.36 8.40
N CYS A 163 7.42 -2.89 7.59
CA CYS A 163 7.46 -2.72 6.14
C CYS A 163 6.93 -3.98 5.48
N PHE A 164 6.44 -3.86 4.25
CA PHE A 164 5.84 -4.98 3.53
C PHE A 164 6.41 -5.11 2.13
N SER A 165 6.68 -6.34 1.71
CA SER A 165 7.16 -6.67 0.38
C SER A 165 6.20 -7.64 -0.30
N LEU A 166 6.00 -7.48 -1.60
CA LEU A 166 5.21 -8.38 -2.41
C LEU A 166 5.95 -8.69 -3.70
N ASN A 167 6.27 -9.96 -3.90
CA ASN A 167 6.83 -10.45 -5.15
C ASN A 167 5.74 -10.45 -6.23
N MET A 168 6.02 -9.74 -7.31
CA MET A 168 5.18 -9.62 -8.48
C MET A 168 5.77 -10.41 -9.65
N ALA A 169 5.02 -10.49 -10.74
CA ALA A 169 5.51 -11.06 -12.00
C ALA A 169 6.77 -10.31 -12.50
N ASN A 170 7.54 -10.97 -13.38
CA ASN A 170 8.76 -10.44 -13.99
C ASN A 170 9.85 -10.05 -12.98
N ASN A 171 9.90 -10.76 -11.85
CA ASN A 171 10.87 -10.54 -10.78
C ASN A 171 10.94 -9.07 -10.36
N THR A 172 9.76 -8.49 -10.17
CA THR A 172 9.59 -7.16 -9.65
C THR A 172 9.04 -7.29 -8.24
N THR A 173 9.56 -6.53 -7.29
CA THR A 173 9.08 -6.55 -5.92
C THR A 173 8.52 -5.18 -5.58
N LEU A 174 7.30 -5.16 -5.06
CA LEU A 174 6.66 -3.96 -4.52
C LEU A 174 7.00 -3.87 -3.03
N HIS A 175 7.39 -2.69 -2.57
CA HIS A 175 7.73 -2.42 -1.18
C HIS A 175 6.87 -1.29 -0.63
N LEU A 176 6.33 -1.46 0.57
CA LEU A 176 5.71 -0.42 1.38
C LEU A 176 6.59 -0.20 2.60
N MET A 177 7.24 0.97 2.66
CA MET A 177 8.25 1.30 3.66
C MET A 177 7.67 2.28 4.67
N ASN A 178 7.46 1.84 5.92
CA ASN A 178 7.03 2.71 7.01
C ASN A 178 8.24 3.40 7.63
N ILE A 179 8.37 4.69 7.36
CA ILE A 179 9.58 5.47 7.62
C ILE A 179 9.29 6.69 8.50
N CYS A 180 10.34 7.17 9.17
CA CYS A 180 10.31 8.38 9.98
C CYS A 180 11.61 9.17 9.83
N LYS A 181 11.55 10.47 10.08
CA LYS A 181 12.75 11.30 10.25
C LYS A 181 13.61 10.79 11.40
N THR A 182 14.94 10.85 11.26
CA THR A 182 15.88 10.53 12.34
C THR A 182 15.69 11.48 13.54
N ILE A 183 15.54 12.78 13.26
CA ILE A 183 15.44 13.85 14.25
C ILE A 183 14.21 14.75 14.04
N HIS A 184 13.95 15.64 15.00
CA HIS A 184 12.82 16.60 14.98
C HIS A 184 11.44 15.95 14.77
N LYS A 185 11.29 14.68 15.19
CA LYS A 185 10.05 13.91 15.03
C LYS A 185 8.95 14.26 16.04
N VAL A 186 9.32 14.85 17.17
CA VAL A 186 8.38 15.16 18.26
C VAL A 186 7.52 16.35 17.84
N ASN A 187 6.19 16.20 17.93
CA ASN A 187 5.20 17.20 17.54
C ASN A 187 5.22 17.62 16.05
N ASP A 188 5.91 16.88 15.18
CA ASP A 188 5.86 17.07 13.74
C ASP A 188 4.89 16.04 13.10
N PRO A 189 3.71 16.48 12.62
CA PRO A 189 2.75 15.59 11.97
C PRO A 189 3.27 15.00 10.65
N ASN A 190 4.31 15.58 10.06
CA ASN A 190 4.95 15.12 8.83
C ASN A 190 6.28 14.39 9.09
N ALA A 191 6.51 13.95 10.34
CA ALA A 191 7.71 13.20 10.69
C ALA A 191 7.68 11.75 10.18
N ARG A 192 6.50 11.23 9.82
CA ARG A 192 6.30 9.84 9.38
C ARG A 192 5.69 9.78 8.00
N ALA A 193 6.07 8.75 7.25
CA ALA A 193 5.49 8.45 5.95
C ALA A 193 5.46 6.95 5.69
N VAL A 194 4.57 6.53 4.80
CA VAL A 194 4.65 5.26 4.09
C VAL A 194 5.01 5.59 2.65
N GLU A 195 6.15 5.07 2.19
CA GLU A 195 6.56 5.18 0.79
C GLU A 195 6.36 3.86 0.06
N VAL A 196 5.93 3.96 -1.20
CA VAL A 196 5.78 2.83 -2.10
C VAL A 196 6.91 2.87 -3.11
N TRP A 197 7.64 1.76 -3.19
CA TRP A 197 8.77 1.58 -4.08
C TRP A 197 8.63 0.28 -4.87
N MET A 198 9.19 0.23 -6.06
CA MET A 198 9.32 -1.01 -6.83
C MET A 198 10.78 -1.26 -7.17
N THR A 199 11.21 -2.50 -7.00
CA THR A 199 12.55 -2.94 -7.39
C THR A 199 12.45 -4.05 -8.42
N ASN A 200 13.47 -4.19 -9.26
CA ASN A 200 13.57 -5.30 -10.21
C ASN A 200 14.93 -6.01 -10.05
N ASN A 201 15.09 -7.13 -10.76
CA ASN A 201 16.35 -7.90 -10.75
C ASN A 201 17.61 -7.13 -11.19
N SER A 202 17.48 -5.99 -11.87
CA SER A 202 18.65 -5.17 -12.22
C SER A 202 19.09 -4.25 -11.07
N GLY A 203 18.43 -4.33 -9.91
CA GLY A 203 18.66 -3.42 -8.77
C GLY A 203 18.08 -2.02 -9.00
N SER A 204 17.25 -1.82 -10.03
CA SER A 204 16.64 -0.52 -10.29
C SER A 204 15.55 -0.26 -9.25
N GLN A 205 15.66 0.84 -8.53
CA GLN A 205 14.68 1.28 -7.55
C GLN A 205 13.82 2.39 -8.17
N VAL A 206 12.49 2.26 -8.09
CA VAL A 206 11.55 3.25 -8.62
C VAL A 206 10.60 3.67 -7.51
N TYR A 207 10.63 4.97 -7.19
CA TYR A 207 9.66 5.59 -6.31
C TYR A 207 8.29 5.69 -7.01
N ILE A 208 7.24 5.22 -6.35
CA ILE A 208 5.87 5.22 -6.88
C ILE A 208 5.02 6.33 -6.23
N GLY A 209 5.19 6.56 -4.93
CA GLY A 209 4.42 7.55 -4.21
C GLY A 209 4.54 7.42 -2.70
N SER A 210 3.90 8.34 -1.96
CA SER A 210 3.85 8.30 -0.50
C SER A 210 2.55 8.86 0.04
N ASN A 211 2.31 8.63 1.34
CA ASN A 211 1.21 9.21 2.09
C ASN A 211 1.50 10.62 2.68
N MET A 212 2.57 11.27 2.22
CA MET A 212 2.92 12.61 2.68
C MET A 212 1.84 13.63 2.33
N GLU A 213 1.71 14.68 3.14
CA GLU A 213 0.78 15.77 2.86
C GLU A 213 1.05 16.40 1.48
N GLY A 214 -0.03 16.69 0.76
CA GLY A 214 0.02 17.22 -0.61
C GLY A 214 0.22 16.18 -1.71
N MET A 215 0.42 14.90 -1.39
CA MET A 215 0.50 13.83 -2.39
C MET A 215 -0.89 13.36 -2.82
N ASN A 216 -1.11 13.23 -4.13
CA ASN A 216 -2.39 12.85 -4.72
C ASN A 216 -2.84 11.41 -4.36
N LEU A 217 -1.88 10.51 -4.13
CA LEU A 217 -2.14 9.11 -3.82
C LEU A 217 -2.20 8.82 -2.31
N LYS A 218 -2.13 9.87 -1.48
CA LYS A 218 -1.93 9.73 -0.03
C LYS A 218 -2.91 8.75 0.63
N TYR A 219 -4.20 9.02 0.48
CA TYR A 219 -5.25 8.24 1.14
C TYR A 219 -5.31 6.79 0.63
N ILE A 220 -4.94 6.57 -0.64
CA ILE A 220 -4.94 5.23 -1.23
C ILE A 220 -3.78 4.40 -0.68
N ILE A 221 -2.61 5.02 -0.54
CA ILE A 221 -1.42 4.37 0.05
C ILE A 221 -1.64 4.08 1.53
N ASP A 222 -2.21 5.04 2.27
CA ASP A 222 -2.61 4.85 3.67
C ASP A 222 -3.56 3.67 3.82
N ASP A 223 -4.63 3.65 3.03
CA ASP A 223 -5.65 2.59 3.07
C ASP A 223 -5.06 1.22 2.69
N LEU A 224 -4.20 1.16 1.66
CA LEU A 224 -3.51 -0.08 1.29
C LEU A 224 -2.62 -0.59 2.43
N TYR A 225 -1.82 0.30 3.04
CA TYR A 225 -0.94 -0.08 4.15
C TYR A 225 -1.75 -0.63 5.34
N GLN A 226 -2.83 0.05 5.73
CA GLN A 226 -3.69 -0.41 6.82
C GLN A 226 -4.40 -1.73 6.46
N THR A 227 -4.85 -1.89 5.22
CA THR A 227 -5.44 -3.14 4.74
C THR A 227 -4.48 -4.32 4.90
N ILE A 228 -3.19 -4.13 4.58
CA ILE A 228 -2.15 -5.16 4.73
C ILE A 228 -1.91 -5.46 6.21
N VAL A 229 -1.74 -4.43 7.05
CA VAL A 229 -1.54 -4.57 8.50
C VAL A 229 -2.66 -5.37 9.14
N GLU A 230 -3.92 -5.05 8.83
CA GLU A 230 -5.08 -5.75 9.38
C GLU A 230 -5.19 -7.18 8.84
N ASN A 231 -4.92 -7.39 7.55
CA ASN A 231 -5.01 -8.72 6.94
C ASN A 231 -3.93 -9.69 7.48
N LEU A 232 -2.72 -9.18 7.77
CA LEU A 232 -1.60 -9.98 8.30
C LEU A 232 -1.71 -10.33 9.79
N LYS A 233 -2.75 -9.85 10.51
CA LYS A 233 -3.06 -10.33 11.87
C LYS A 233 -3.53 -11.78 11.89
N TYR A 234 -3.97 -12.30 10.75
CA TYR A 234 -4.47 -13.67 10.60
C TYR A 234 -3.41 -14.55 9.93
N PRO A 235 -3.32 -15.85 10.30
CA PRO A 235 -2.38 -16.78 9.67
C PRO A 235 -2.56 -16.81 8.15
N LYS A 236 -1.44 -16.76 7.42
CA LYS A 236 -1.41 -16.91 5.96
C LYS A 236 -0.65 -18.16 5.60
N LEU A 237 -1.21 -18.93 4.66
CA LEU A 237 -0.56 -20.11 4.11
C LEU A 237 -0.18 -19.78 2.68
N ASN A 238 1.12 -19.88 2.37
CA ASN A 238 1.55 -19.90 0.98
C ASN A 238 1.12 -21.22 0.31
N ASP A 239 1.15 -21.25 -1.02
CA ASP A 239 0.64 -22.39 -1.79
C ASP A 239 1.44 -23.68 -1.50
N SER A 240 2.74 -23.59 -1.22
CA SER A 240 3.57 -24.75 -0.90
C SER A 240 3.19 -25.40 0.43
N ILE A 241 2.99 -24.59 1.49
CA ILE A 241 2.53 -25.07 2.80
C ILE A 241 1.09 -25.56 2.69
N ARG A 242 0.22 -24.84 1.96
CA ARG A 242 -1.17 -25.28 1.72
C ARG A 242 -1.19 -26.66 1.06
N PHE A 243 -0.41 -26.85 0.00
CA PHE A 243 -0.29 -28.13 -0.68
C PHE A 243 0.24 -29.23 0.24
N ALA A 244 1.23 -28.92 1.09
CA ALA A 244 1.73 -29.88 2.07
C ALA A 244 0.65 -30.30 3.09
N ILE A 245 -0.15 -29.34 3.58
CA ILE A 245 -1.29 -29.61 4.46
C ILE A 245 -2.36 -30.43 3.73
N GLU A 246 -2.72 -30.06 2.50
CA GLU A 246 -3.72 -30.79 1.70
C GLU A 246 -3.27 -32.23 1.44
N SER A 247 -2.02 -32.44 1.07
CA SER A 247 -1.44 -33.77 0.88
C SER A 247 -1.51 -34.61 2.16
N TYR A 248 -1.19 -34.02 3.31
CA TYR A 248 -1.35 -34.68 4.61
C TYR A 248 -2.82 -34.98 4.94
N MET A 249 -3.73 -34.04 4.69
CA MET A 249 -5.16 -34.22 4.96
C MET A 249 -5.78 -35.32 4.10
N GLU A 250 -5.31 -35.50 2.87
CA GLU A 250 -5.78 -36.55 1.97
C GLU A 250 -5.20 -37.93 2.29
N LYS A 251 -3.90 -38.00 2.56
CA LYS A 251 -3.16 -39.28 2.57
C LYS A 251 -2.50 -39.60 3.92
N GLY A 252 -2.44 -38.67 4.86
CA GLY A 252 -1.57 -38.76 6.04
C GLY A 252 -0.08 -38.68 5.65
N ILE A 253 0.81 -38.91 6.60
CA ILE A 253 2.26 -39.02 6.33
C ILE A 253 2.53 -40.40 5.72
N GLN A 254 3.12 -40.41 4.52
CA GLN A 254 3.56 -41.64 3.87
C GLN A 254 5.03 -41.95 4.23
N PRO A 255 5.44 -43.23 4.26
CA PRO A 255 6.81 -43.62 4.63
C PRO A 255 7.92 -43.01 3.75
N ASN A 256 7.58 -42.62 2.52
CA ASN A 256 8.46 -41.98 1.55
C ASN A 256 8.43 -40.44 1.60
N ASP A 257 7.59 -39.83 2.43
CA ASP A 257 7.54 -38.37 2.62
C ASP A 257 8.62 -37.88 3.60
N ILE A 258 9.22 -38.80 4.38
CA ILE A 258 10.28 -38.50 5.33
C ILE A 258 11.61 -38.91 4.71
N ASP A 259 12.47 -37.93 4.42
CA ASP A 259 13.86 -38.21 4.09
C ASP A 259 14.62 -38.55 5.38
N TYR A 260 14.79 -39.84 5.64
CA TYR A 260 15.51 -40.33 6.81
C TYR A 260 17.03 -40.05 6.75
N SER A 261 17.55 -39.47 5.67
CA SER A 261 18.98 -39.11 5.59
C SER A 261 19.36 -37.86 6.39
N ASP A 262 18.39 -37.01 6.75
CA ASP A 262 18.61 -35.75 7.48
C ASP A 262 18.31 -35.84 8.98
N LEU A 263 18.03 -37.04 9.51
CA LEU A 263 17.85 -37.23 10.95
C LEU A 263 19.21 -37.36 11.64
N PRO A 264 19.54 -36.50 12.63
CA PRO A 264 20.75 -36.68 13.42
C PRO A 264 20.58 -37.96 14.28
N PHE A 265 21.55 -38.87 14.16
CA PHE A 265 21.66 -40.07 15.00
C PHE A 265 21.74 -39.72 16.49
#